data_AF-A0A161HKH6-F1
#
_entry.id   AF-A0A161HKH6-F1
#
_cell.length_a   1.000
_cell.length_b   1.000
_cell.length_c   1.000
_cell.angle_alpha   90.00
_cell.angle_beta   90.00
_cell.angle_gamma   90.00
#
_symmetry.space_group_name_H-M   'P 1'
#
loop_
_entity.id
_entity.type
_entity.pdbx_description
1 polymer ?
#
loop_
_entity_poly.entity_id
_entity_poly.type
_entity_poly.pdbx_seq_one_letter_code
_entity_poly.pdbx_strand_id
1 'polypeptide(L)' 'MCPGLSSKGAWLPDAPGYEPGQVVTIYAEGKEHALAVGILTMSTEDIKSINKGIGINVVTYLGDGLVSILIGKIVSEW' A
#
# COMPACT_ATOMS: atom_id res chain seq x y z
N MET A 1 -1.83 -5.79 6.78
CA MET A 1 -2.33 -7.15 7.15
C MET A 1 -3.35 -7.60 6.14
N CYS A 2 -3.41 -8.90 5.79
CA CYS A 2 -4.31 -9.42 4.75
C CYS A 2 -5.80 -9.16 5.02
N PRO A 3 -6.35 -9.32 6.26
CA PRO A 3 -7.76 -9.01 6.55
C PRO A 3 -8.21 -7.59 6.23
N GLY A 4 -7.29 -6.62 6.32
CA GLY A 4 -7.60 -5.24 5.93
C GLY A 4 -7.77 -5.08 4.42
N LEU A 5 -7.05 -5.87 3.63
CA LEU A 5 -7.01 -5.81 2.16
C LEU A 5 -8.11 -6.66 1.48
N SER A 6 -8.82 -7.48 2.24
CA SER A 6 -9.91 -8.37 1.79
C SER A 6 -11.26 -8.03 2.42
N SER A 7 -11.34 -6.93 3.17
CA SER A 7 -12.58 -6.46 3.79
C SER A 7 -13.56 -5.89 2.76
N LYS A 8 -14.84 -5.67 3.14
CA LYS A 8 -15.89 -5.19 2.22
C LYS A 8 -15.56 -3.87 1.51
N GLY A 9 -14.79 -2.98 2.15
CA GLY A 9 -14.36 -1.70 1.58
C GLY A 9 -12.97 -1.75 0.95
N ALA A 10 -12.32 -2.91 0.97
CA ALA A 10 -11.00 -3.07 0.37
C ALA A 10 -11.12 -3.46 -1.10
N TRP A 11 -10.15 -3.01 -1.88
CA TRP A 11 -10.01 -3.38 -3.27
C TRP A 11 -8.58 -3.85 -3.52
N LEU A 12 -8.48 -4.94 -4.29
CA LEU A 12 -7.24 -5.52 -4.77
C LEU A 12 -7.40 -5.80 -6.27
N PRO A 13 -6.35 -5.65 -7.08
CA PRO A 13 -6.40 -5.85 -8.53
C PRO A 13 -7.05 -7.17 -8.95
N ASP A 14 -7.63 -7.18 -10.14
CA ASP A 14 -8.15 -8.39 -10.77
C ASP A 14 -7.00 -9.27 -11.29
N ALA A 15 -7.26 -10.57 -11.44
CA ALA A 15 -6.27 -11.54 -11.91
C ALA A 15 -5.75 -11.16 -13.31
N PRO A 16 -4.43 -11.30 -13.60
CA PRO A 16 -3.43 -12.06 -12.83
C PRO A 16 -2.76 -11.30 -11.68
N GLY A 17 -3.31 -10.15 -11.23
CA GLY A 17 -2.89 -9.54 -9.98
C GLY A 17 -1.42 -9.10 -9.97
N TYR A 18 -0.82 -9.16 -8.78
CA TYR A 18 0.59 -8.87 -8.54
C TYR A 18 1.25 -9.97 -7.71
N GLU A 19 2.55 -10.14 -7.95
CA GLU A 19 3.40 -11.15 -7.35
C GLU A 19 4.16 -10.64 -6.12
N PRO A 20 4.64 -11.54 -5.24
CA PRO A 20 5.49 -11.18 -4.11
C PRO A 20 6.74 -10.41 -4.56
N GLY A 21 7.18 -9.43 -3.75
CA GLY A 21 8.35 -8.61 -4.02
C GLY A 21 8.09 -7.38 -4.90
N GLN A 22 6.90 -7.25 -5.50
CA GLN A 22 6.55 -6.05 -6.25
C GLN A 22 6.27 -4.85 -5.33
N VAL A 23 6.73 -3.67 -5.77
CA VAL A 23 6.44 -2.39 -5.11
C VAL A 23 5.02 -1.96 -5.46
N VAL A 24 4.24 -1.61 -4.44
CA VAL A 24 2.84 -1.20 -4.58
C VAL A 24 2.58 0.11 -3.84
N THR A 25 1.60 0.86 -4.34
CA THR A 25 1.04 2.03 -3.67
C THR A 25 -0.24 1.64 -2.93
N ILE A 26 -0.46 2.25 -1.77
CA ILE A 26 -1.59 1.95 -0.89
C ILE A 26 -2.48 3.18 -0.85
N TYR A 27 -3.75 2.99 -1.22
CA TYR A 27 -4.78 4.02 -1.23
C TYR A 27 -5.83 3.75 -0.15
N ALA A 28 -6.53 4.81 0.27
CA ALA A 28 -7.75 4.69 1.06
C ALA A 28 -8.94 5.15 0.22
N GLU A 29 -10.11 4.63 0.55
CA GLU A 29 -11.37 5.02 -0.09
C GLU A 29 -11.58 6.54 -0.01
N GLY A 30 -11.94 7.15 -1.14
CA GLY A 30 -12.16 8.60 -1.23
C GLY A 30 -10.91 9.47 -1.16
N LYS A 31 -9.70 8.89 -1.28
CA LYS A 31 -8.43 9.63 -1.38
C LYS A 31 -7.84 9.48 -2.78
N GLU A 32 -7.52 10.61 -3.39
CA GLU A 32 -6.89 10.68 -4.71
C GLU A 32 -5.41 10.25 -4.67
N HIS A 33 -4.70 10.61 -3.60
CA HIS A 33 -3.27 10.34 -3.48
C HIS A 33 -2.97 9.11 -2.63
N ALA A 34 -1.88 8.42 -2.99
CA ALA A 34 -1.38 7.29 -2.21
C ALA A 34 -0.98 7.74 -0.80
N LEU A 35 -1.36 6.92 0.19
CA LEU A 35 -1.04 7.16 1.60
C LEU A 35 0.24 6.44 2.03
N ALA A 36 0.65 5.41 1.30
CA ALA A 36 1.86 4.66 1.60
C ALA A 36 2.40 3.93 0.37
N VAL A 37 3.67 3.56 0.45
CA VAL A 37 4.35 2.68 -0.49
C VAL A 37 4.86 1.46 0.27
N GLY A 38 4.66 0.28 -0.30
CA GLY A 38 5.07 -0.97 0.32
C GLY A 38 5.52 -2.01 -0.70
N ILE A 39 5.97 -3.14 -0.19
CA ILE A 39 6.38 -4.30 -0.97
C ILE A 39 5.47 -5.46 -0.62
N LEU A 40 4.93 -6.15 -1.64
CA LEU A 40 4.11 -7.34 -1.44
C LEU A 40 4.94 -8.48 -0.81
N THR A 41 4.40 -9.11 0.21
CA THR A 41 5.02 -10.28 0.88
C THR A 41 4.41 -11.61 0.42
N MET A 42 3.28 -11.56 -0.29
CA MET A 42 2.61 -12.67 -0.97
C MET A 42 1.83 -12.12 -2.19
N SER A 43 1.33 -12.99 -3.08
CA SER A 43 0.56 -12.56 -4.25
C SER A 43 -0.79 -11.94 -3.86
N THR A 44 -1.38 -11.11 -4.73
CA THR A 44 -2.71 -10.52 -4.46
C THR A 44 -3.82 -11.57 -4.32
N GLU A 45 -3.67 -12.70 -5.00
CA GLU A 45 -4.51 -13.88 -4.98
C GLU A 45 -4.40 -14.59 -3.62
N ASP A 46 -3.18 -14.74 -3.09
CA ASP A 46 -2.92 -15.29 -1.77
C ASP A 46 -3.47 -14.36 -0.67
N ILE A 47 -3.38 -13.04 -0.83
CA ILE A 47 -3.97 -12.07 0.11
C ILE A 47 -5.49 -12.29 0.21
N LYS A 48 -6.18 -12.45 -0.93
CA LYS A 48 -7.63 -12.69 -0.99
C LYS A 48 -8.00 -14.06 -0.40
N SER A 49 -7.27 -15.12 -0.75
CA SER A 49 -7.63 -16.50 -0.44
C SER A 49 -7.21 -16.96 0.97
N ILE A 50 -5.98 -16.68 1.39
CA ILE A 50 -5.45 -17.08 2.70
C ILE A 50 -6.00 -16.17 3.80
N ASN A 51 -6.14 -14.87 3.49
CA ASN A 51 -6.71 -13.87 4.38
C ASN A 51 -6.07 -13.83 5.79
N LYS A 52 -4.77 -14.11 5.89
CA LYS A 52 -4.04 -14.15 7.16
C LYS A 52 -2.59 -13.68 6.98
N GLY A 53 -2.07 -13.01 8.00
CA GLY A 53 -0.68 -12.56 8.03
C GLY A 53 -0.43 -11.19 7.42
N ILE A 54 0.83 -10.93 7.10
CA ILE A 54 1.31 -9.69 6.51
C ILE A 54 1.26 -9.88 4.99
N GLY A 55 0.47 -9.07 4.28
CA GLY A 55 0.37 -9.10 2.81
C GLY A 55 1.20 -8.01 2.11
N ILE A 56 1.43 -6.88 2.78
CA ILE A 56 2.27 -5.78 2.31
C ILE A 56 3.16 -5.35 3.48
N ASN A 57 4.47 -5.28 3.23
CA ASN A 57 5.43 -4.63 4.12
C ASN A 57 5.51 -3.14 3.74
N VAL A 58 5.10 -2.26 4.65
CA VAL A 58 5.11 -0.81 4.39
C VAL A 58 6.53 -0.28 4.50
N VAL A 59 7.00 0.40 3.45
CA VAL A 59 8.34 1.00 3.40
C VAL A 59 8.29 2.45 3.86
N THR A 60 7.32 3.20 3.40
CA THR A 60 7.11 4.61 3.75
C THR A 60 5.63 4.96 3.70
N TYR A 61 5.21 5.94 4.49
CA TYR A 61 3.83 6.40 4.56
C TYR A 61 3.74 7.92 4.76
N LEU A 62 2.60 8.48 4.38
CA LEU A 62 2.31 9.90 4.52
C LEU A 62 2.38 10.32 6.00
N GLY A 63 3.30 11.24 6.29
CA GLY A 63 3.56 11.72 7.65
C GLY A 63 4.72 11.03 8.36
N ASP A 64 5.41 10.08 7.71
CA ASP A 64 6.69 9.60 8.22
C ASP A 64 7.81 10.64 8.02
N GLY A 65 8.99 10.37 8.58
CA GLY A 65 10.13 11.30 8.49
C GLY A 65 10.62 11.55 7.06
N LEU A 66 10.58 10.54 6.18
CA LEU A 66 11.05 10.66 4.80
C LEU A 66 10.10 11.55 4.00
N VAL A 67 8.80 11.27 4.06
CA VAL A 67 7.77 12.05 3.39
C VAL A 67 7.73 13.48 3.93
N SER A 68 7.86 13.66 5.24
CA SER A 68 7.87 14.99 5.86
C SER A 68 9.04 15.85 5.39
N ILE A 69 10.24 15.27 5.26
CA ILE A 69 11.41 16.00 4.75
C ILE A 69 11.22 16.35 3.27
N LEU A 70 10.73 15.41 2.45
CA LEU A 70 10.57 15.64 1.01
C LEU A 70 9.48 16.67 0.72
N ILE A 71 8.32 16.59 1.37
CA ILE A 71 7.24 17.58 1.22
C ILE A 71 7.69 18.94 1.78
N GLY A 72 8.36 18.97 2.93
CA GLY A 72 8.90 20.22 3.49
C GLY A 72 9.85 20.93 2.53
N LYS A 73 10.71 20.17 1.83
CA LYS A 73 11.59 20.71 0.79
C LYS A 73 10.82 21.23 -0.42
N ILE A 74 9.89 20.44 -0.94
CA ILE A 74 9.06 20.87 -2.09
C ILE A 74 8.34 22.17 -1.74
N VAL A 75 7.61 22.22 -0.63
CA VAL A 75 6.86 23.42 -0.21
C VAL A 75 7.77 24.61 0.09
N SER A 76 9.00 24.40 0.56
CA SER A 76 9.96 25.51 0.75
C SER A 76 10.57 26.06 -0.54
N GLU A 77 10.48 25.31 -1.64
CA GLU A 77 11.02 25.69 -2.96
C GLU A 77 9.96 26.33 -3.87
N TRP A 78 8.71 26.48 -3.40
CA TRP A 78 7.64 27.28 -4.02
C TRP A 78 7.42 28.58 -3.23
#